data_AF-A0A0D7QBZ8-F1
#
_entry.id   AF-A0A0D7QBZ8-F1
#
_cell.length_a   1.000
_cell.length_b   1.000
_cell.length_c   1.000
_cell.angle_alpha   90.00
_cell.angle_beta   90.00
_cell.angle_gamma   90.00
#
_symmetry.space_group_name_H-M   'P 1'
#
loop_
_entity.id
_entity.type
_entity.pdbx_description
1 polymer ?
#
loop_
_entity_poly.entity_id
_entity_poly.type
_entity_poly.pdbx_seq_one_letter_code
_entity_poly.pdbx_strand_id
1 'polypeptide(L)'
;MPIDRMMRGLAAAILLASIAGLSGCASTVADLPGVGVPADAPARPKEASGYLPVHDLPPDRSEEAMKPADQAKLQAELKAARDRQETAAAQNSTGK
;
A
#
# COMPACT_ATOMS: atom_id res chain seq x y z
N MET A 1 -18.81 -37.65 -12.65
CA MET A 1 -17.88 -36.74 -13.35
C MET A 1 -16.74 -36.38 -12.39
N PRO A 2 -15.59 -37.07 -12.47
CA PRO A 2 -14.42 -36.80 -11.63
C PRO A 2 -13.68 -35.51 -12.03
N ILE A 3 -13.79 -35.12 -13.31
CA ILE A 3 -13.12 -33.95 -13.90
C ILE A 3 -13.65 -32.64 -13.30
N ASP A 4 -14.97 -32.52 -13.06
CA ASP A 4 -15.55 -31.33 -12.44
C ASP A 4 -15.10 -31.13 -10.98
N ARG A 5 -14.87 -32.22 -10.25
CA ARG A 5 -14.33 -32.15 -8.87
C ARG A 5 -12.87 -31.71 -8.87
N MET A 6 -12.09 -32.19 -9.83
CA MET A 6 -10.69 -31.79 -10.01
C MET A 6 -10.58 -30.30 -10.41
N MET A 7 -11.40 -29.83 -11.36
CA MET A 7 -11.44 -28.42 -11.78
C MET A 7 -11.86 -27.48 -10.64
N ARG A 8 -12.87 -27.88 -9.84
CA ARG A 8 -13.28 -27.12 -8.64
C ARG A 8 -12.18 -27.06 -7.58
N GLY A 9 -11.44 -28.16 -7.38
CA GLY A 9 -10.28 -28.19 -6.47
C GLY A 9 -9.17 -27.25 -6.90
N LEU A 10 -8.86 -27.23 -8.21
CA LEU A 10 -7.86 -26.33 -8.78
C LEU A 10 -8.25 -24.85 -8.64
N ALA A 11 -9.52 -24.53 -8.92
CA ALA A 11 -10.04 -23.18 -8.74
C ALA A 11 -9.98 -22.72 -7.28
N ALA A 12 -10.30 -23.60 -6.32
CA ALA A 12 -10.20 -23.29 -4.90
C ALA A 12 -8.74 -23.08 -4.44
N ALA A 13 -7.80 -23.87 -4.95
CA ALA A 13 -6.39 -23.72 -4.64
C ALA A 13 -5.82 -22.39 -5.15
N ILE A 14 -6.19 -21.98 -6.36
CA ILE A 14 -5.79 -20.68 -6.93
C ILE A 14 -6.37 -19.52 -6.12
N LEU A 15 -7.62 -19.64 -5.68
CA LEU A 15 -8.27 -18.63 -4.84
C LEU A 15 -7.60 -18.50 -3.46
N LEU A 16 -7.21 -19.61 -2.84
CA LEU A 16 -6.50 -19.57 -1.56
C LEU A 16 -5.09 -18.98 -1.69
N ALA A 17 -4.38 -19.29 -2.78
CA ALA A 17 -3.06 -18.74 -3.04
C ALA A 17 -3.10 -17.21 -3.27
N SER A 18 -4.12 -16.70 -3.95
CA SER A 18 -4.28 -15.26 -4.16
C SER A 18 -4.63 -14.52 -2.87
N ILE A 19 -5.49 -15.09 -2.01
CA ILE A 19 -5.80 -14.51 -0.69
C ILE A 19 -4.53 -14.44 0.18
N ALA A 20 -3.72 -15.51 0.19
CA ALA A 20 -2.47 -15.53 0.95
C ALA A 20 -1.46 -14.47 0.44
N GLY A 21 -1.31 -14.33 -0.89
CA GLY A 21 -0.40 -13.34 -1.50
C GLY A 21 -0.79 -11.88 -1.25
N LEU A 22 -2.10 -11.58 -1.13
CA LEU A 22 -2.58 -10.22 -0.88
C LEU A 22 -2.72 -9.87 0.62
N SER A 23 -2.65 -10.86 1.52
CA SER A 23 -2.81 -10.65 2.98
C SER A 23 -1.75 -9.73 3.61
N GLY A 24 -0.61 -9.54 2.93
CA GLY A 24 0.47 -8.65 3.38
C GLY A 24 0.12 -7.16 3.35
N CYS A 25 -0.85 -6.73 2.54
CA CYS A 25 -1.14 -5.29 2.37
C CYS A 25 -1.98 -4.68 3.51
N ALA A 26 -2.58 -5.51 4.37
CA ALA A 26 -3.30 -5.04 5.57
C ALA A 26 -2.46 -5.17 6.85
N SER A 27 -1.30 -5.82 6.78
CA SER A 27 -0.46 -6.05 7.94
C SER A 27 0.42 -4.83 8.18
N THR A 28 0.36 -4.26 9.38
CA THR A 28 1.30 -3.23 9.81
C THR A 28 2.68 -3.86 9.94
N VAL A 29 3.47 -3.86 8.85
CA VAL A 29 4.88 -4.30 8.82
C VAL A 29 5.69 -3.63 9.92
N ALA A 30 5.24 -2.45 10.37
CA ALA A 30 5.79 -1.76 11.53
C ALA A 30 5.90 -2.64 12.78
N ASP A 31 5.01 -3.61 13.03
CA ASP A 31 5.00 -4.37 14.30
C ASP A 31 5.59 -5.79 14.21
N LEU A 32 6.10 -6.20 13.04
CA LEU A 32 6.73 -7.52 12.90
C LEU A 32 8.19 -7.48 13.39
N PRO A 33 8.56 -8.26 14.43
CA PRO A 33 9.94 -8.35 14.85
C PRO A 33 10.80 -8.98 13.74
N GLY A 34 11.82 -8.23 13.28
CA GLY A 34 12.81 -8.72 12.30
C GLY A 34 12.48 -8.50 10.83
N VAL A 35 11.31 -7.95 10.48
CA VAL A 35 10.96 -7.63 9.08
C VAL A 35 11.07 -6.11 8.87
N GLY A 36 11.90 -5.69 7.91
CA GLY A 36 12.05 -4.27 7.52
C GLY A 36 12.94 -3.41 8.41
N VAL A 37 13.64 -4.01 9.38
CA VAL A 37 14.57 -3.33 10.27
C VAL A 37 16.00 -3.67 9.83
N PRO A 38 16.82 -2.72 9.34
CA PRO A 38 18.21 -3.01 9.00
C PRO A 38 18.96 -3.49 10.24
N ALA A 39 19.99 -4.33 10.05
CA ALA A 39 20.74 -4.95 11.16
C ALA A 39 21.32 -3.92 12.15
N ASP A 40 21.49 -2.68 11.72
CA ASP A 40 22.05 -1.56 12.48
C ASP A 40 20.98 -0.58 13.00
N ALA A 41 19.69 -0.91 12.87
CA ALA A 41 18.65 -0.05 13.40
C ALA A 41 18.67 -0.03 14.93
N PRO A 42 18.61 1.15 15.56
CA PRO A 42 18.40 1.24 17.00
C PRO A 42 17.15 0.47 17.44
N ALA A 43 17.22 -0.18 18.60
CA ALA A 43 16.07 -0.87 19.17
C ALA A 43 14.91 0.12 19.31
N ARG A 44 13.74 -0.23 18.75
CA ARG A 44 12.55 0.60 18.87
C ARG A 44 12.21 0.75 20.36
N PRO A 45 11.98 1.98 20.85
CA PRO A 45 11.59 2.20 22.24
C PRO A 45 10.36 1.33 22.57
N LYS A 46 10.42 0.58 23.66
CA LYS A 46 9.29 -0.23 24.15
C LYS A 46 8.16 0.62 24.70
N GLU A 47 8.52 1.81 25.20
CA GLU A 47 7.59 2.80 25.69
C GLU A 47 7.23 3.76 24.56
N ALA A 48 5.93 4.03 24.40
CA ALA A 48 5.49 5.10 23.53
C ALA A 48 6.17 6.39 24.01
N SER A 49 6.94 7.04 23.14
CA SER A 49 7.43 8.39 23.40
C SER A 49 6.24 9.22 23.86
N GLY A 50 6.35 9.87 25.03
CA GLY A 50 5.22 10.56 25.67
C GLY A 50 4.42 11.35 24.64
N TYR A 51 3.10 11.14 24.62
CA TYR A 51 2.22 11.82 23.69
C TYR A 51 2.45 13.33 23.82
N LEU A 52 2.57 14.00 22.67
CA LEU A 52 2.39 15.44 22.63
C LEU A 52 1.04 15.74 23.31
N PRO A 53 0.94 16.77 24.18
CA PRO A 53 -0.31 17.03 24.90
C PRO A 53 -1.49 17.01 23.94
N VAL A 54 -2.43 16.07 24.15
CA VAL A 54 -3.49 15.72 23.18
C VAL A 54 -4.44 16.91 22.91
N HIS A 55 -4.35 17.96 23.73
CA HIS A 55 -5.14 19.18 23.64
C HIS A 55 -4.37 20.39 23.10
N ASP A 56 -3.06 20.27 22.89
CA ASP A 56 -2.27 21.34 22.30
C ASP A 56 -2.24 21.13 20.80
N LEU A 57 -3.08 21.89 20.10
CA LEU A 57 -3.03 21.92 18.64
C LEU A 57 -1.69 22.54 18.22
N PRO A 58 -0.93 21.89 17.32
CA PRO A 58 0.27 22.48 16.76
C PRO A 58 -0.05 23.86 16.17
N PRO A 59 0.86 24.83 16.25
CA PRO A 59 0.64 26.13 15.65
C PRO A 59 0.35 25.99 14.15
N ASP A 60 -0.52 26.87 13.65
CA ASP A 60 -0.83 26.88 12.22
C ASP A 60 0.44 27.01 11.40
N ARG A 61 0.52 26.21 10.33
CA ARG A 61 1.62 26.30 9.38
C ARG A 61 1.53 27.65 8.68
N SER A 62 2.51 28.51 8.93
CA SER A 62 2.64 29.82 8.27
C SER A 62 3.07 29.69 6.81
N GLU A 63 3.66 28.55 6.45
CA GLU A 63 4.17 28.29 5.11
C GLU A 63 3.10 27.62 4.23
N GLU A 64 2.88 28.22 3.05
CA GLU A 64 2.00 27.65 2.03
C GLU A 64 2.62 26.32 1.54
N ALA A 65 1.88 25.22 1.72
CA ALA A 65 2.41 23.87 1.51
C ALA A 65 2.98 23.63 0.10
N MET A 66 2.45 24.32 -0.92
CA MET A 66 2.90 24.27 -2.30
C MET A 66 2.29 25.40 -3.10
N LYS A 67 3.04 25.96 -4.06
CA LYS A 67 2.51 26.99 -4.97
C LYS A 67 1.40 26.40 -5.85
N PRO A 68 0.34 27.16 -6.19
CA PRO A 68 -0.76 26.66 -7.01
C PRO A 68 -0.33 26.12 -8.39
N ALA A 69 0.70 26.73 -8.99
CA ALA A 69 1.24 26.28 -10.28
C ALA A 69 1.90 24.90 -10.19
N ASP A 70 2.65 24.64 -9.12
CA ASP A 70 3.31 23.35 -8.89
C ASP A 70 2.26 22.26 -8.61
N GLN A 71 1.19 22.62 -7.87
CA GLN A 71 0.05 21.72 -7.65
C GLN A 71 -0.63 21.33 -8.96
N ALA A 72 -0.90 22.30 -9.84
CA ALA A 72 -1.56 22.06 -11.12
C ALA A 72 -0.71 21.13 -12.02
N LYS A 73 0.61 21.34 -12.02
CA LYS A 73 1.55 20.48 -12.74
C LYS A 73 1.51 19.04 -12.24
N LEU A 74 1.62 18.82 -10.93
CA LEU A 74 1.56 17.48 -10.33
C LEU A 74 0.22 16.79 -10.61
N GLN A 75 -0.90 17.52 -10.55
CA GLN A 75 -2.21 16.95 -10.88
C GLN A 75 -2.28 16.49 -12.34
N ALA A 76 -1.72 17.24 -13.29
CA ALA A 76 -1.67 16.85 -14.69
C ALA A 76 -0.81 15.60 -14.90
N GLU A 77 0.35 15.53 -14.24
CA GLU A 77 1.26 14.38 -14.31
C GLU A 77 0.62 13.12 -13.73
N LEU A 78 -0.05 13.23 -12.57
CA LEU A 78 -0.75 12.11 -11.93
C LEU A 78 -1.91 11.58 -12.78
N LYS A 79 -2.69 12.46 -13.41
CA LYS A 79 -3.76 12.05 -14.35
C LYS A 79 -3.18 11.28 -15.53
N ALA A 80 -2.16 11.84 -16.19
CA ALA A 80 -1.50 11.18 -17.31
C ALA A 80 -0.88 9.82 -16.93
N ALA A 81 -0.30 9.71 -15.73
CA ALA A 81 0.22 8.44 -15.22
C ALA A 81 -0.90 7.43 -15.00
N ARG A 82 -2.05 7.87 -14.47
CA ARG A 82 -3.21 7.00 -14.25
C ARG A 82 -3.79 6.48 -15.56
N ASP A 83 -3.93 7.32 -16.57
CA ASP A 83 -4.40 6.90 -17.90
C ASP A 83 -3.48 5.83 -18.50
N ARG A 84 -2.16 5.95 -18.30
CA ARG A 84 -1.19 4.91 -18.70
C ARG A 84 -1.35 3.61 -17.91
N GLN A 85 -1.65 3.69 -16.62
CA GLN A 85 -1.90 2.49 -15.81
C GLN A 85 -3.17 1.78 -16.24
N GLU A 86 -4.24 2.51 -16.56
CA GLU A 86 -5.52 1.94 -17.00
C GLU A 86 -5.39 1.27 -18.38
N THR A 87 -4.67 1.91 -19.31
CA THR A 87 -4.37 1.31 -20.62
C THR A 87 -3.49 0.06 -20.50
N ALA A 88 -2.45 0.08 -19.67
CA ALA A 88 -1.60 -1.09 -19.40
C ALA A 88 -2.38 -2.22 -18.70
N ALA A 89 -3.28 -1.90 -17.76
CA ALA A 89 -4.13 -2.87 -17.10
C ALA A 89 -5.13 -3.52 -18.07
N ALA A 90 -5.73 -2.73 -18.97
CA ALA A 90 -6.62 -3.24 -20.02
C ALA A 90 -5.87 -4.19 -20.97
N GLN A 91 -4.67 -3.82 -21.41
CA GLN A 91 -3.80 -4.67 -22.25
C GLN A 91 -3.42 -5.99 -21.56
N ASN A 92 -3.05 -5.94 -20.27
CA ASN A 92 -2.72 -7.12 -19.49
C ASN A 92 -3.92 -8.04 -19.22
N SER A 93 -5.16 -7.50 -19.23
CA SER A 93 -6.39 -8.29 -19.06
C SER A 93 -6.85 -9.00 -20.33
N THR A 94 -6.52 -8.47 -21.51
CA THR A 94 -6.89 -9.05 -22.82
C THR A 94 -5.86 -10.06 -23.34
N GLY A 95 -4.64 -10.05 -22.78
CA GLY A 95 -3.57 -10.99 -23.13
C GLY A 95 -3.60 -12.34 -22.39
N LYS A 96 -4.69 -12.70 -21.72
CA LYS A 96 -4.83 -13.95 -20.94
C LYS A 96 -5.93 -14.85 -21.48
#